data_AF-A0AAD7PS00-F1
#
_entry.id   AF-A0AAD7PS00-F1
#
_cell.length_a   1.000
_cell.length_b   1.000
_cell.length_c   1.000
_cell.angle_alpha   90.00
_cell.angle_beta   90.00
_cell.angle_gamma   90.00
#
_symmetry.space_group_name_H-M   'P 1'
#
loop_
_entity.id
_entity.type
_entity.pdbx_description
1 polymer ?
#
loop_
_entity_poly.entity_id
_entity_poly.type
_entity_poly.pdbx_seq_one_letter_code
_entity_poly.pdbx_strand_id
1 'polypeptide(L)'
;MVIPPPVRALRITKFLRPYVLKMHFTNKYVSAQVIHSPTATIASSASSQEKALRSCMGSTQDVAAAAKIGKILGERLVLKDIPAVSVHLKREQKYHGKVKAVIDSLREAGVKLL
;
A
#
# COMPACT_ATOMS: atom_id res chain seq x y z
N MET A 1 -10.80 -32.34 20.85
CA MET A 1 -11.04 -31.77 19.51
C MET A 1 -11.22 -30.27 19.66
N VAL A 2 -10.33 -29.45 19.11
CA VAL A 2 -10.51 -27.99 19.11
C VAL A 2 -11.48 -27.67 17.98
N ILE A 3 -12.70 -27.24 18.31
CA ILE A 3 -13.67 -26.79 17.31
C ILE A 3 -13.14 -25.46 16.76
N PRO A 4 -12.78 -25.37 15.47
CA PRO A 4 -12.35 -24.10 14.91
C PRO A 4 -13.51 -23.11 15.03
N PRO A 5 -13.25 -21.85 15.44
CA PRO A 5 -14.29 -20.85 15.54
C PRO A 5 -15.00 -20.68 14.18
N PRO A 6 -16.30 -20.34 14.17
CA PRO A 6 -17.05 -20.18 12.94
C PRO A 6 -16.35 -19.17 12.02
N VAL A 7 -16.04 -19.60 10.80
CA VAL A 7 -15.39 -18.75 9.80
C VAL A 7 -16.35 -17.61 9.48
N ARG A 8 -15.98 -16.39 9.87
CA ARG A 8 -16.81 -15.20 9.63
C ARG A 8 -17.00 -15.02 8.13
N ALA A 9 -18.25 -14.89 7.69
CA ALA A 9 -18.57 -14.62 6.28
C ALA A 9 -17.78 -13.40 5.78
N LEU A 10 -17.06 -13.57 4.67
CA LEU A 10 -16.28 -12.51 4.07
C LEU A 10 -17.23 -11.42 3.57
N ARG A 11 -16.98 -10.18 3.98
CA ARG A 11 -17.78 -9.03 3.56
C ARG A 11 -17.71 -8.88 2.04
N ILE A 12 -18.86 -8.77 1.36
CA ILE A 12 -18.99 -8.69 -0.12
C ILE A 12 -18.09 -7.60 -0.74
N THR A 13 -17.85 -6.51 0.01
CA THR A 13 -16.91 -5.44 -0.36
C THR A 13 -15.50 -5.91 -0.70
N LYS A 14 -15.06 -7.06 -0.19
CA LYS A 14 -13.75 -7.66 -0.50
C LYS A 14 -13.63 -8.15 -1.94
N PHE A 15 -14.75 -8.49 -2.58
CA PHE A 15 -14.78 -8.99 -3.96
C PHE A 15 -14.97 -7.85 -4.97
N LEU A 16 -15.78 -6.84 -4.63
CA LEU A 16 -16.03 -5.68 -5.50
C LEU A 16 -14.83 -4.71 -5.58
N ARG A 17 -14.00 -4.65 -4.53
CA ARG A 17 -12.80 -3.81 -4.46
C ARG A 17 -11.61 -4.67 -4.04
N PRO A 18 -11.05 -5.45 -4.96
CA PRO A 18 -10.12 -6.52 -4.60
C PRO A 18 -8.74 -5.99 -4.22
N TYR A 19 -8.30 -4.85 -4.76
CA TYR A 19 -6.98 -4.28 -4.47
C TYR A 19 -7.05 -3.27 -3.34
N VAL A 20 -6.38 -3.58 -2.24
CA VAL A 20 -6.34 -2.74 -1.04
C VAL A 20 -4.92 -2.28 -0.76
N LEU A 21 -4.70 -0.97 -0.75
CA LEU A 21 -3.45 -0.35 -0.34
C LEU A 21 -3.38 -0.24 1.19
N LYS A 22 -2.37 -0.88 1.77
CA LYS A 22 -1.99 -0.72 3.17
C LYS A 22 -0.65 0.00 3.25
N MET A 23 -0.61 1.06 4.05
CA MET A 23 0.61 1.80 4.33
C MET A 23 1.04 1.57 5.78
N HIS A 24 2.34 1.35 5.97
CA HIS A 24 2.95 1.22 7.27
C HIS A 24 4.08 2.24 7.41
N PHE A 25 3.97 3.06 8.44
CA PHE A 25 5.01 4.01 8.82
C PHE A 25 5.56 3.57 10.16
N THR A 26 6.83 3.21 10.17
CA THR A 26 7.59 2.96 11.39
C THR A 26 8.52 4.15 11.60
N ASN A 27 9.03 4.31 12.82
CA ASN A 27 10.04 5.35 13.11
C ASN A 27 11.26 5.30 12.20
N LYS A 28 11.55 4.17 11.52
CA LYS A 28 12.74 4.04 10.66
C LYS A 28 12.46 3.85 9.17
N TYR A 29 11.26 3.43 8.82
CA TYR A 29 10.97 2.95 7.48
C TYR A 29 9.54 3.28 7.07
N VAL A 30 9.37 3.46 5.77
CA VAL A 30 8.07 3.59 5.12
C VAL A 30 7.87 2.38 4.21
N SER A 31 6.69 1.77 4.30
CA SER A 31 6.31 0.68 3.41
C SER A 31 4.86 0.80 2.98
N ALA A 32 4.61 0.42 1.73
CA ALA A 32 3.31 0.43 1.11
C ALA A 32 3.10 -0.88 0.35
N GLN A 33 1.95 -1.51 0.53
CA GLN A 33 1.63 -2.80 -0.06
C GLN A 33 0.21 -2.78 -0.61
N VAL A 34 0.03 -3.37 -1.77
CA VAL A 34 -1.26 -3.54 -2.42
C VAL A 34 -1.59 -5.02 -2.35
N ILE A 35 -2.66 -5.33 -1.64
CA ILE A 35 -3.08 -6.70 -1.34
C ILE A 35 -4.32 -7.01 -2.16
N HIS A 36 -4.33 -8.20 -2.76
CA HIS A 36 -5.50 -8.77 -3.40
C HIS A 36 -6.35 -9.51 -2.35
N SER A 37 -7.51 -8.97 -2.00
CA SER A 37 -8.34 -9.49 -0.91
C SER A 37 -8.89 -10.91 -1.11
N PRO A 38 -9.25 -11.40 -2.32
CA PRO A 38 -9.82 -12.74 -2.46
C PRO A 38 -8.74 -13.83 -2.45
N THR A 39 -7.55 -13.57 -3.01
CA THR A 39 -6.42 -14.53 -3.00
C THR A 39 -5.52 -14.35 -1.78
N ALA A 40 -5.70 -13.27 -1.00
CA ALA A 40 -4.83 -12.85 0.10
C ALA A 40 -3.35 -12.69 -0.29
N THR A 41 -3.06 -12.52 -1.58
CA THR A 41 -1.71 -12.34 -2.12
C THR A 41 -1.34 -10.86 -2.21
N ILE A 42 -0.05 -10.57 -2.13
CA ILE A 42 0.47 -9.21 -2.33
C ILE A 42 0.65 -9.00 -3.83
N ALA A 43 -0.16 -8.13 -4.42
CA ALA A 43 -0.07 -7.79 -5.83
C ALA A 43 1.20 -6.99 -6.10
N SER A 44 1.45 -5.93 -5.33
CA SER A 44 2.66 -5.13 -5.42
C SER A 44 3.05 -4.61 -4.03
N SER A 45 4.35 -4.50 -3.78
CA SER A 45 4.89 -3.92 -2.55
C SER A 45 5.99 -2.93 -2.91
N ALA A 46 6.18 -1.92 -2.08
CA ALA A 46 7.31 -1.00 -2.15
C ALA A 46 7.72 -0.63 -0.71
N SER A 47 9.01 -0.71 -0.39
CA SER A 47 9.50 -0.42 0.95
C SER A 47 10.87 0.23 0.91
N SER A 48 11.12 1.19 1.81
CA SER A 48 12.46 1.74 2.03
C SER A 48 13.50 0.69 2.46
N GLN A 49 13.05 -0.51 2.86
CA GLN A 49 13.93 -1.61 3.27
C GLN A 49 14.38 -2.50 2.10
N GLU A 50 13.83 -2.33 0.89
CA GLU A 50 14.29 -3.08 -0.28
C GLU A 50 15.78 -2.81 -0.53
N LYS A 51 16.56 -3.86 -0.77
CA LYS A 51 18.03 -3.75 -0.96
C LYS A 51 18.39 -2.73 -2.05
N ALA A 52 17.62 -2.69 -3.14
CA ALA A 52 17.83 -1.74 -4.24
C ALA A 52 17.54 -0.28 -3.84
N LEU A 53 16.54 -0.05 -2.99
CA LEU A 53 16.13 1.30 -2.56
C LEU A 53 16.94 1.80 -1.36
N ARG A 54 17.43 0.90 -0.53
CA ARG A 54 18.26 1.22 0.63
C ARG A 54 19.57 1.89 0.22
N SER A 55 20.14 1.50 -0.92
CA SER A 55 21.36 2.10 -1.47
C SER A 55 21.12 3.47 -2.11
N CYS A 56 19.90 3.71 -2.60
CA CYS A 56 19.55 4.90 -3.38
C CYS A 56 18.90 6.00 -2.52
N MET A 57 18.43 5.67 -1.31
CA MET A 57 17.75 6.61 -0.43
C MET A 57 18.64 7.02 0.74
N GLY A 58 19.12 8.26 0.72
CA GLY A 58 19.85 8.88 1.84
C GLY A 58 19.03 9.08 3.11
N SER A 59 17.69 9.08 3.00
CA SER A 59 16.78 9.05 4.16
C SER A 59 15.61 8.12 3.92
N THR A 60 15.26 7.33 4.94
CA THR A 60 14.27 6.24 4.86
C THR A 60 12.92 6.60 5.49
N GLN A 61 12.78 7.81 6.04
CA GLN A 61 11.65 8.20 6.89
C GLN A 61 10.91 9.45 6.43
N ASP A 62 11.53 10.28 5.61
CA ASP A 62 10.99 11.60 5.30
C ASP A 62 9.80 11.57 4.34
N VAL A 63 9.12 12.71 4.25
CA VAL A 63 8.03 12.94 3.27
C VAL A 63 8.53 12.70 1.84
N ALA A 64 9.78 13.07 1.54
CA ALA A 64 10.42 12.80 0.25
C ALA A 64 10.59 11.29 -0.01
N ALA A 65 10.95 10.50 1.01
CA ALA A 65 11.05 9.04 0.88
C ALA A 65 9.68 8.41 0.65
N ALA A 66 8.65 8.90 1.34
CA ALA A 66 7.28 8.46 1.15
C ALA A 66 6.76 8.76 -0.28
N ALA A 67 7.09 9.93 -0.83
CA ALA A 67 6.77 10.27 -2.21
C ALA A 67 7.46 9.35 -3.22
N LYS A 68 8.78 9.11 -3.05
CA LYS A 68 9.53 8.17 -3.90
C LYS A 68 8.94 6.77 -3.88
N ILE A 69 8.60 6.25 -2.71
CA ILE A 69 7.95 4.93 -2.56
C ILE A 69 6.59 4.91 -3.25
N GLY A 70 5.81 5.99 -3.14
CA GLY A 70 4.53 6.13 -3.84
C GLY A 70 4.68 6.08 -5.35
N LYS A 71 5.68 6.76 -5.91
CA LYS A 71 5.98 6.73 -7.36
C LYS A 71 6.37 5.34 -7.84
N ILE A 72 7.32 4.70 -7.17
CA ILE A 72 7.76 3.33 -7.51
C ILE A 72 6.60 2.33 -7.41
N LEU A 73 5.76 2.47 -6.39
CA LEU A 73 4.58 1.61 -6.25
C LEU A 73 3.58 1.85 -7.39
N GLY A 74 3.36 3.10 -7.77
CA GLY A 74 2.51 3.47 -8.91
C GLY A 74 3.00 2.85 -10.22
N GLU A 75 4.28 3.00 -10.54
CA GLU A 75 4.90 2.36 -11.72
C GLU A 75 4.71 0.83 -11.70
N ARG A 76 4.94 0.19 -10.55
CA ARG A 76 4.71 -1.26 -10.38
C ARG A 76 3.25 -1.67 -10.50
N LEU A 77 2.31 -0.77 -10.26
CA LEU A 77 0.87 -1.03 -10.42
C LEU A 77 0.43 -0.88 -11.87
N VAL A 78 0.93 0.14 -12.56
CA VAL A 78 0.71 0.35 -13.99
C VAL A 78 1.26 -0.84 -14.78
N LEU A 79 2.47 -1.31 -14.46
CA LEU A 79 3.07 -2.50 -15.10
C LEU A 79 2.30 -3.81 -14.85
N LYS A 80 1.43 -3.85 -13.83
CA LYS A 80 0.60 -5.01 -13.51
C LYS A 80 -0.86 -4.83 -13.93
N ASP A 81 -1.16 -3.76 -14.66
CA ASP A 81 -2.50 -3.44 -15.14
C ASP A 81 -3.54 -3.34 -14.00
N ILE A 82 -3.16 -2.74 -12.87
CA ILE A 82 -4.06 -2.51 -11.73
C ILE A 82 -4.49 -1.04 -11.72
N PRO A 83 -5.65 -0.69 -12.33
CA PRO A 83 -6.05 0.71 -12.49
C PRO A 83 -6.72 1.30 -11.25
N ALA A 84 -7.27 0.46 -10.37
CA ALA A 84 -8.06 0.91 -9.22
C ALA A 84 -7.60 0.26 -7.92
N VAL A 85 -7.32 1.09 -6.92
CA VAL A 85 -6.85 0.63 -5.60
C VAL A 85 -7.62 1.37 -4.50
N SER A 86 -8.16 0.61 -3.54
CA SER A 86 -8.80 1.20 -2.36
C SER A 86 -7.81 1.43 -1.25
N VAL A 87 -7.85 2.63 -0.66
CA VAL A 87 -6.93 3.00 0.42
C VAL A 87 -7.49 2.54 1.75
N HIS A 88 -6.75 1.69 2.47
CA HIS A 88 -7.10 1.30 3.82
C HIS A 88 -6.16 1.94 4.83
N LEU A 89 -6.60 3.07 5.38
CA LEU A 89 -5.90 3.76 6.47
C LEU A 89 -6.15 3.05 7.79
N LYS A 90 -5.10 2.95 8.63
CA LYS A 90 -5.30 2.58 10.05
C LYS A 90 -6.08 3.68 10.77
N ARG A 91 -6.79 3.35 11.86
CA ARG A 91 -7.60 4.32 12.64
C ARG A 91 -6.84 5.58 13.06
N GLU A 92 -5.53 5.48 13.25
CA GLU A 92 -4.65 6.57 13.68
C GLU A 92 -4.04 7.36 12.50
N GLN A 93 -4.13 6.82 11.27
CA GLN A 93 -3.58 7.46 10.08
C GLN A 93 -4.59 8.45 9.52
N LYS A 94 -4.32 9.73 9.72
CA LYS A 94 -5.04 10.82 9.04
C LYS A 94 -4.36 11.14 7.71
N TYR A 95 -5.12 11.69 6.77
CA TYR A 95 -4.59 12.20 5.51
C TYR A 95 -3.74 13.45 5.76
N HIS A 96 -2.50 13.24 6.16
CA HIS A 96 -1.55 14.29 6.51
C HIS A 96 -0.10 13.82 6.34
N GLY A 97 0.81 14.76 6.11
CA GLY A 97 2.25 14.52 6.00
C GLY A 97 2.61 13.37 5.04
N LYS A 98 3.16 12.28 5.59
CA LYS A 98 3.67 11.14 4.83
C LYS A 98 2.56 10.37 4.09
N VAL A 99 1.38 10.24 4.71
CA VAL A 99 0.23 9.56 4.08
C VAL A 99 -0.22 10.33 2.84
N LYS A 100 -0.27 11.67 2.94
CA LYS A 100 -0.61 12.55 1.84
C LYS A 100 0.38 12.39 0.68
N ALA A 101 1.68 12.40 0.97
CA ALA A 101 2.71 12.26 -0.06
C ALA A 101 2.64 10.94 -0.85
N VAL A 102 2.34 9.82 -0.18
CA VAL A 102 2.15 8.52 -0.86
C VAL A 102 0.93 8.57 -1.80
N ILE A 103 -0.18 9.14 -1.32
CA ILE A 103 -1.43 9.22 -2.06
C ILE A 103 -1.32 10.16 -3.26
N ASP A 104 -0.72 11.35 -3.09
CA ASP A 104 -0.48 12.28 -4.18
C ASP A 104 0.43 11.64 -5.24
N SER A 105 1.48 10.92 -4.83
CA SER A 105 2.39 10.23 -5.77
C SER A 105 1.70 9.09 -6.54
N LEU A 106 0.78 8.35 -5.92
CA LEU A 106 -0.01 7.32 -6.60
C LEU A 106 -1.00 7.92 -7.60
N ARG A 107 -1.55 9.10 -7.27
CA ARG A 107 -2.43 9.85 -8.15
C ARG A 107 -1.67 10.39 -9.37
N GLU A 108 -0.46 10.92 -9.16
CA GLU A 108 0.44 11.34 -10.24
C GLU A 108 0.81 10.16 -11.15
N ALA A 109 0.98 8.96 -10.60
CA ALA A 109 1.26 7.75 -11.37
C ALA A 109 0.03 7.20 -12.13
N GLY A 110 -1.13 7.86 -12.06
CA GLY A 110 -2.32 7.49 -12.83
C GLY A 110 -3.18 6.38 -12.21
N VAL A 111 -2.92 5.99 -10.95
CA VAL A 111 -3.72 4.97 -10.26
C VAL A 111 -5.00 5.61 -9.70
N LYS A 112 -6.18 5.06 -10.05
CA LYS A 112 -7.47 5.53 -9.53
C LYS A 112 -7.66 5.07 -8.09
N LEU A 113 -7.83 6.01 -7.18
CA LEU A 113 -8.07 5.73 -5.76
C LEU A 113 -9.58 5.71 -5.46
N LEU A 114 -10.08 4.64 -4.83
CA LEU A 114 -11.51 4.36 -4.55
C LEU A 114 -11.85 4.25 -3.07
#